data_AF-A0A2B7YP68-F1
#
_entry.id   AF-A0A2B7YP68-F1
#
_cell.length_a   1.000
_cell.length_b   1.000
_cell.length_c   1.000
_cell.angle_alpha   90.00
_cell.angle_beta   90.00
_cell.angle_gamma   90.00
#
_symmetry.space_group_name_H-M   'P 1'
#
loop_
_entity.id
_entity.type
_entity.pdbx_description
1 polymer ?
#
loop_
_entity_poly.entity_id
_entity_poly.type
_entity_poly.pdbx_seq_one_letter_code
_entity_poly.pdbx_strand_id
1 'polypeptide(L)' 'MIEYLQELRVRDGNNIRIINSHIFKEKYMTEDEIEVKKIEFSKYMQEIYSSEGINLEIIDNIITEVN' A
#
# COMPACT_ATOMS: atom_id res chain seq x y z
N MET A 1 12.62 14.81 -8.40
CA MET A 1 11.68 14.21 -7.44
C MET A 1 11.34 12.85 -7.98
N ILE A 2 11.57 11.81 -7.19
CA ILE A 2 11.31 10.43 -7.57
C ILE A 2 9.91 10.09 -7.07
N GLU A 3 9.10 9.54 -7.96
CA GLU A 3 7.74 9.11 -7.67
C GLU A 3 7.72 7.60 -7.52
N TYR A 4 7.04 7.11 -6.48
CA TYR A 4 6.75 5.70 -6.31
C TYR A 4 5.24 5.50 -6.26
N LEU A 5 4.74 4.54 -7.02
CA LEU A 5 3.39 4.04 -6.95
C LEU A 5 3.36 2.83 -6.01
N GLN A 6 2.60 2.94 -4.94
CA GLN A 6 2.26 1.85 -4.05
C GLN A 6 0.89 1.30 -4.41
N GLU A 7 0.82 0.03 -4.81
CA GLU A 7 -0.40 -0.69 -5.15
C GLU A 7 -0.68 -1.76 -4.10
N LEU A 8 -1.68 -1.51 -3.25
CA LEU A 8 -2.17 -2.48 -2.27
C LEU A 8 -3.39 -3.19 -2.85
N ARG A 9 -3.25 -4.50 -3.10
CA ARG A 9 -4.35 -5.36 -3.54
C ARG A 9 -5.00 -6.00 -2.33
N VAL A 10 -6.30 -5.79 -2.20
CA VAL A 10 -7.10 -6.32 -1.10
C VAL A 10 -8.31 -7.08 -1.64
N ARG A 11 -8.77 -8.06 -0.86
CA ARG A 11 -10.06 -8.71 -1.05
C ARG A 11 -11.03 -8.24 0.03
N ASP A 12 -12.20 -7.83 -0.43
CA ASP A 12 -13.36 -7.45 0.37
C ASP A 12 -14.50 -8.40 -0.02
N GLY A 13 -14.65 -9.49 0.75
CA GLY A 13 -15.56 -10.59 0.42
C GLY A 13 -15.23 -11.23 -0.93
N ASN A 14 -16.12 -11.09 -1.92
CA ASN A 14 -15.93 -11.63 -3.27
C ASN A 14 -15.27 -10.64 -4.24
N ASN A 15 -15.01 -9.40 -3.81
CA ASN A 15 -14.47 -8.35 -4.68
C ASN A 15 -12.98 -8.17 -4.42
N ILE A 16 -12.21 -7.99 -5.50
CA ILE A 16 -10.81 -7.56 -5.43
C ILE A 16 -10.77 -6.07 -5.69
N ARG A 17 -10.10 -5.31 -4.82
CA ARG A 17 -9.88 -3.87 -4.95
C ARG A 17 -8.39 -3.58 -4.96
N ILE A 18 -8.01 -2.51 -5.66
CA ILE A 18 -6.64 -2.00 -5.67
C ILE A 18 -6.68 -0.60 -5.08
N ILE A 19 -5.90 -0.38 -4.03
CA ILE A 19 -5.73 0.90 -3.35
C ILE A 19 -4.36 1.44 -3.76
N ASN A 20 -4.36 2.55 -4.49
CA ASN A 20 -3.15 3.19 -4.97
C ASN A 20 -2.75 4.35 -4.05
N SER A 21 -1.45 4.49 -3.82
CA SER A 21 -0.86 5.59 -3.08
C SER A 21 0.40 6.07 -3.78
N HIS A 22 0.54 7.38 -3.94
CA HIS A 22 1.72 7.99 -4.56
C HIS A 22 2.65 8.53 -3.48
N ILE A 23 3.94 8.20 -3.60
CA ILE A 23 4.98 8.59 -2.66
C ILE A 23 6.02 9.40 -3.43
N PHE A 24 6.24 10.63 -2.97
CA PHE A 24 7.22 11.54 -3.57
C PHE A 24 8.43 11.66 -2.65
N LYS A 25 9.63 11.44 -3.20
CA LYS A 25 10.90 11.53 -2.47
C LYS A 25 11.93 12.35 -3.25
N GLU A 26 12.84 12.99 -2.54
CA GLU A 26 13.97 13.70 -3.14
C GLU A 26 15.11 12.76 -3.57
N LYS A 27 15.21 11.59 -2.92
CA LYS A 27 16.23 10.56 -3.15
C LYS A 27 15.57 9.18 -3.28
N TYR A 28 16.29 8.23 -3.86
CA TYR A 28 15.83 6.86 -3.97
C TYR A 28 15.59 6.26 -2.59
N MET A 29 14.47 5.56 -2.43
CA MET A 29 14.21 4.78 -1.24
C MET A 29 15.11 3.55 -1.18
N THR A 30 15.56 3.21 0.02
CA THR A 30 16.24 1.92 0.24
C THR A 30 15.25 0.76 0.29
N GLU A 31 15.73 -0.47 0.14
CA GLU A 31 14.90 -1.68 0.28
C GLU A 31 14.24 -1.75 1.66
N ASP A 32 14.96 -1.39 2.73
CA ASP A 32 14.42 -1.32 4.09
C ASP A 32 13.29 -0.28 4.22
N GLU A 33 13.47 0.91 3.64
CA GLU A 33 12.42 1.94 3.65
C GLU A 33 11.17 1.49 2.87
N ILE A 34 11.36 0.77 1.77
CA ILE A 34 10.26 0.20 0.97
C ILE A 34 9.50 -0.84 1.81
N GLU A 35 10.21 -1.75 2.49
CA GLU A 35 9.57 -2.81 3.27
C GLU A 35 8.80 -2.25 4.48
N VAL A 36 9.41 -1.30 5.21
CA VAL A 36 8.73 -0.60 6.32
C VAL A 36 7.44 0.07 5.82
N LYS A 37 7.50 0.78 4.69
CA LYS A 37 6.32 1.42 4.11
C LYS A 37 5.22 0.44 3.71
N LYS A 38 5.58 -0.73 3.16
CA LYS A 38 4.59 -1.75 2.83
C LYS A 38 3.83 -2.20 4.07
N ILE A 39 4.55 -2.49 5.16
CA ILE A 39 3.96 -2.93 6.42
C ILE A 39 3.06 -1.84 7.02
N GLU A 40 3.55 -0.59 7.07
CA GLU A 40 2.79 0.54 7.62
C GLU A 40 1.51 0.80 6.83
N PHE A 41 1.59 0.85 5.50
CA PHE A 41 0.44 1.12 4.65
C PHE A 41 -0.62 0.02 4.74
N SER A 42 -0.17 -1.24 4.73
CA SER A 42 -1.03 -2.41 4.93
C SER A 42 -1.81 -2.33 6.24
N LYS A 43 -1.12 -2.06 7.36
CA LYS A 43 -1.75 -1.94 8.69
C LYS A 43 -2.72 -0.77 8.76
N TYR A 44 -2.29 0.39 8.25
CA TYR A 44 -3.11 1.60 8.22
C TYR A 44 -4.42 1.40 7.46
N MET A 45 -4.36 0.77 6.28
CA MET A 45 -5.56 0.45 5.50
C MET A 45 -6.44 -0.57 6.21
N GLN A 46 -5.89 -1.62 6.80
CA GLN A 46 -6.68 -2.57 7.58
C GLN A 46 -7.38 -1.89 8.76
N GLU A 47 -6.70 -1.00 9.49
CA GLU A 47 -7.27 -0.28 10.62
C GLU A 47 -8.43 0.65 10.21
N ILE A 48 -8.26 1.43 9.14
CA ILE A 48 -9.31 2.31 8.61
C ILE A 48 -10.56 1.50 8.27
N TYR A 49 -10.41 0.48 7.44
CA TYR A 49 -11.57 -0.27 6.96
C TYR A 49 -12.19 -1.12 8.07
N SER A 50 -11.38 -1.66 8.99
CA SER A 50 -11.88 -2.36 10.18
C SER A 50 -12.71 -1.43 11.07
N SER A 51 -12.34 -0.15 11.18
CA SER A 51 -13.13 0.85 11.92
C SER A 51 -14.51 1.10 11.30
N GLU A 52 -14.66 0.86 10.01
CA GLU A 52 -15.92 0.91 9.26
C GLU A 52 -16.66 -0.45 9.21
N GLY A 53 -16.13 -1.48 9.87
CA GLY A 53 -16.69 -2.83 9.88
C GLY A 53 -16.36 -3.67 8.64
N ILE A 54 -15.40 -3.24 7.82
CA ILE A 54 -14.95 -3.92 6.60
C ILE A 54 -13.67 -4.69 6.89
N ASN A 55 -13.70 -6.01 6.73
CA ASN A 55 -12.52 -6.85 6.90
C ASN A 55 -11.77 -7.02 5.56
N LEU A 56 -10.65 -6.32 5.41
CA LEU A 56 -9.80 -6.42 4.22
C LEU A 56 -8.76 -7.55 4.37
N GLU A 57 -8.81 -8.52 3.47
CA GLU A 57 -7.73 -9.49 3.29
C GLU A 57 -6.66 -8.89 2.36
N ILE A 58 -5.43 -8.74 2.83
CA ILE A 58 -4.33 -8.28 2.00
C ILE A 58 -3.86 -9.43 1.11
N ILE A 59 -3.86 -9.19 -0.20
CA ILE A 59 -3.34 -10.13 -1.20
C ILE A 59 -1.89 -9.79 -1.52
N ASP A 60 -1.61 -8.51 -1.80
CA ASP A 60 -0.31 -8.07 -2.26
C ASP A 60 -0.10 -6.57 -1.96
N ASN A 61 1.15 -6.17 -1.78
CA ASN A 61 1.54 -4.77 -1.59
C ASN A 61 2.87 -4.51 -2.30
N ILE A 62 2.80 -3.85 -3.45
CA ILE A 62 3.94 -3.57 -4.30
C ILE A 62 4.20 -2.07 -4.29
N ILE A 63 5.48 -1.69 -4.24
CA ILE A 63 5.93 -0.32 -4.47
C ILE A 63 6.82 -0.34 -5.70
N THR A 64 6.51 0.49 -6.69
CA THR A 64 7.24 0.58 -7.96
C THR A 64 7.57 2.04 -8.24
N GLU A 65 8.80 2.29 -8.67
CA GLU A 65 9.22 3.61 -9.15
C GLU A 65 8.50 3.95 -10.46
N VAL A 66 7.93 5.16 -10.52
CA VAL A 66 7.26 5.69 -11.72
C VAL A 66 8.27 6.55 -12.47
N ASN A 67 8.49 6.21 -13.75
CA ASN A 67 9.37 6.91 -14.68
C ASN A 67 8.58 7.65 -15.76
#